data_AF-A0A1I1K8F1-F1
#
_entry.id   AF-A0A1I1K8F1-F1
#
_cell.length_a   1.000
_cell.length_b   1.000
_cell.length_c   1.000
_cell.angle_alpha   90.00
_cell.angle_beta   90.00
_cell.angle_gamma   90.00
#
_symmetry.space_group_name_H-M   'P 1'
#
loop_
_entity.id
_entity.type
_entity.pdbx_description
1 polymer ?
#
loop_
_entity_poly.entity_id
_entity_poly.type
_entity_poly.pdbx_seq_one_letter_code
_entity_poly.pdbx_strand_id
1 'polypeptide(L)'
;MREKIQDFIINELSAMRDSIVEGATDNLANRQYNVFHGFSPAGKEIVKYMALGRSFDSQLGNRLQRIAMYISRLNYGVDNVPNFLFLCADKEEKQVTVWTFSFPDELDLRHKNVGFNVYKTQCYMKANSKSECVDVIMAQSADALKELIKAEKGIESFRGKNKKVLDQELSEYRKHFETAIVERVYDCTSDDVLNHINGIPKIIPVDLVYFEDNKTISLYEIKAGGDLDSKNCETNADEVLDNLKCFAFVEHHYSYFATCYNNRGEGGEDTYTEDDGVIYRGQRPVGGVFNIYDKVDRKTGGKKWEDMRKRILVGSMFWQKILPKEISYDDFIALYIKAFKDTSFEKELMDIKYE
;
A
#
# COMPACT_ATOMS: atom_id res chain seq x y z
N MET A 1 14.25 -3.13 17.24
CA MET A 1 13.06 -2.66 16.48
C MET A 1 13.33 -1.36 15.75
N ARG A 2 13.73 -0.28 16.44
CA ARG A 2 14.11 1.00 15.81
C ARG A 2 15.15 0.86 14.69
N GLU A 3 16.22 0.10 14.95
CA GLU A 3 17.25 -0.22 13.96
C GLU A 3 16.68 -0.92 12.72
N LYS A 4 15.89 -1.99 12.90
CA LYS A 4 15.19 -2.68 11.79
C LYS A 4 14.35 -1.73 10.94
N ILE A 5 13.57 -0.84 11.56
CA ILE A 5 12.78 0.18 10.85
C ILE A 5 13.70 1.12 10.10
N GLN A 6 14.77 1.61 10.75
CA GLN A 6 15.71 2.51 10.11
C GLN A 6 16.37 1.87 8.89
N ASP A 7 16.88 0.65 9.02
CA ASP A 7 17.53 -0.10 7.95
C ASP A 7 16.58 -0.34 6.78
N PHE A 8 15.32 -0.68 7.07
CA PHE A 8 14.31 -0.82 6.04
C PHE A 8 14.04 0.50 5.30
N ILE A 9 13.90 1.61 6.02
CA ILE A 9 13.72 2.93 5.40
C ILE A 9 14.95 3.31 4.57
N ILE A 10 16.17 3.08 5.06
CA ILE A 10 17.43 3.32 4.31
C ILE A 10 17.41 2.54 3.00
N ASN A 11 17.05 1.25 3.04
CA ASN A 11 16.96 0.41 1.87
C ASN A 11 15.93 0.94 0.84
N GLU A 12 14.76 1.36 1.31
CA GLU A 12 13.70 1.89 0.45
C GLU A 12 14.09 3.21 -0.21
N LEU A 13 14.69 4.12 0.57
CA LEU A 13 15.16 5.41 0.10
C LEU A 13 16.38 5.28 -0.82
N SER A 14 17.28 4.33 -0.55
CA SER A 14 18.43 4.06 -1.43
C SER A 14 17.96 3.49 -2.77
N ALA A 15 17.02 2.54 -2.75
CA ALA A 15 16.43 2.02 -3.99
C ALA A 15 15.66 3.09 -4.79
N MET A 16 15.03 4.05 -4.10
CA MET A 16 14.42 5.21 -4.74
C MET A 16 15.46 6.13 -5.38
N ARG A 17 16.52 6.46 -4.64
CA ARG A 17 17.66 7.23 -5.15
C ARG A 17 18.23 6.61 -6.40
N ASP A 18 18.62 5.34 -6.34
CA ASP A 18 19.25 4.63 -7.46
C ASP A 18 18.34 4.65 -8.68
N SER A 19 17.03 4.39 -8.51
CA SER A 19 16.09 4.41 -9.62
C SER A 19 15.90 5.80 -10.24
N ILE A 20 15.89 6.87 -9.45
CA ILE A 20 15.75 8.23 -9.98
C ILE A 20 17.04 8.68 -10.66
N VAL A 21 18.20 8.40 -10.07
CA VAL A 21 19.51 8.78 -10.61
C VAL A 21 19.81 8.00 -11.89
N GLU A 22 19.65 6.67 -11.90
CA GLU A 22 19.83 5.82 -13.08
C GLU A 22 18.89 6.25 -14.23
N GLY A 23 17.63 6.57 -13.91
CA GLY A 23 16.64 6.97 -14.89
C GLY A 23 16.68 8.46 -15.29
N ALA A 24 17.53 9.27 -14.67
CA ALA A 24 17.54 10.72 -14.88
C ALA A 24 17.91 11.10 -16.32
N THR A 25 19.00 10.52 -16.84
CA THR A 25 19.51 10.81 -18.18
C THR A 25 18.48 10.53 -19.26
N ASP A 26 17.87 9.33 -19.25
CA ASP A 26 16.85 8.95 -20.22
C ASP A 26 15.59 9.81 -20.10
N ASN A 27 15.17 10.12 -18.87
CA ASN A 27 14.01 10.99 -18.65
C ASN A 27 14.23 12.41 -19.17
N LEU A 28 15.44 12.94 -19.02
CA LEU A 28 15.81 14.25 -19.54
C LEU A 28 15.90 14.23 -21.07
N ALA A 29 16.56 13.20 -21.64
CA ALA A 29 16.68 13.03 -23.09
C ALA A 29 15.31 12.91 -23.79
N ASN A 30 14.36 12.18 -23.21
CA ASN A 30 12.99 12.07 -23.72
C ASN A 30 12.21 13.39 -23.74
N ARG A 31 12.71 14.41 -23.02
CA ARG A 31 12.07 15.72 -22.91
C ARG A 31 12.84 16.81 -23.65
N GLN A 32 13.89 16.48 -24.41
CA GLN A 32 14.74 17.43 -25.15
C GLN A 32 13.97 18.32 -26.15
N TYR A 33 12.81 17.88 -26.62
CA TYR A 33 11.95 18.63 -27.55
C TYR A 33 10.77 19.30 -26.85
N ASN A 34 10.76 19.35 -25.51
CA ASN A 34 9.73 20.05 -24.75
C ASN A 34 9.76 21.54 -25.09
N VAL A 35 8.59 22.13 -25.36
CA VAL A 35 8.43 23.55 -25.72
C VAL A 35 9.11 24.50 -24.72
N PHE A 36 9.23 24.08 -23.45
CA PHE A 36 9.89 24.89 -22.42
C PHE A 36 11.40 25.03 -22.61
N HIS A 37 12.05 24.18 -23.41
CA HIS A 37 13.46 24.33 -23.80
C HIS A 37 13.75 25.63 -24.56
N GLY A 38 12.75 26.18 -25.26
CA GLY A 38 12.89 27.45 -25.98
C GLY A 38 12.96 28.68 -25.07
N PHE A 39 12.66 28.55 -23.77
CA PHE A 39 12.56 29.69 -22.85
C PHE A 39 13.79 29.88 -21.97
N SER A 40 14.89 30.44 -22.50
CA SER A 40 16.03 30.93 -21.70
C SER A 40 16.65 29.87 -20.74
N PRO A 41 17.65 30.20 -19.88
CA PRO A 41 18.16 29.27 -18.88
C PRO A 41 17.10 28.72 -17.91
N ALA A 42 16.03 29.49 -17.63
CA ALA A 42 14.92 29.05 -16.77
C ALA A 42 14.14 27.86 -17.35
N GLY A 43 14.12 27.70 -18.68
CA GLY A 43 13.49 26.58 -19.36
C GLY A 43 14.11 25.23 -19.02
N LYS A 44 15.43 25.19 -18.81
CA LYS A 44 16.15 23.96 -18.41
C LYS A 44 15.77 23.50 -17.00
N GLU A 45 15.62 24.42 -16.05
CA GLU A 45 15.18 24.12 -14.69
C GLU A 45 13.73 23.59 -14.65
N ILE A 46 12.84 24.14 -15.48
CA ILE A 46 11.46 23.65 -15.61
C ILE A 46 11.43 22.22 -16.14
N VAL A 47 12.24 21.90 -17.16
CA VAL A 47 12.30 20.53 -17.70
C VAL A 47 12.92 19.56 -16.69
N LYS A 48 13.93 20.00 -15.92
CA LYS A 48 14.50 19.21 -14.81
C LYS A 48 13.44 18.88 -13.75
N TYR A 49 12.64 19.85 -13.33
CA TYR A 49 11.51 19.64 -12.42
C TYR A 49 10.48 18.66 -12.99
N MET A 50 10.10 18.79 -14.27
CA MET A 50 9.12 17.89 -14.90
C MET A 50 9.63 16.45 -15.04
N ALA A 51 10.93 16.25 -15.22
CA ALA A 51 11.55 14.95 -15.30
C ALA A 51 11.68 14.30 -13.91
N LEU A 52 12.30 15.02 -12.97
CA LEU A 52 12.68 14.48 -11.68
C LEU A 52 11.53 14.52 -10.66
N GLY A 53 10.78 15.62 -10.58
CA GLY A 53 9.71 15.80 -9.59
C GLY A 53 8.59 14.76 -9.72
N ARG A 54 8.15 14.46 -10.95
CA ARG A 54 7.12 13.42 -11.18
C ARG A 54 7.62 12.01 -10.83
N SER A 55 8.88 11.73 -11.15
CA SER A 55 9.50 10.45 -10.78
C SER A 55 9.61 10.34 -9.26
N PHE A 56 10.02 11.41 -8.60
CA PHE A 56 10.11 11.53 -7.16
C PHE A 56 8.77 11.27 -6.48
N ASP A 57 7.71 11.99 -6.84
CA ASP A 57 6.38 11.83 -6.23
C ASP A 57 5.85 10.40 -6.37
N SER A 58 5.98 9.83 -7.59
CA SER A 58 5.52 8.47 -7.86
C SER A 58 6.29 7.43 -7.07
N GLN A 59 7.61 7.57 -6.95
CA GLN A 59 8.42 6.61 -6.22
C GLN A 59 8.21 6.76 -4.71
N LEU A 60 8.14 7.99 -4.20
CA LEU A 60 7.93 8.26 -2.79
C LEU A 60 6.65 7.59 -2.29
N GLY A 61 5.54 7.76 -3.00
CA GLY A 61 4.27 7.13 -2.61
C GLY A 61 4.36 5.60 -2.52
N ASN A 62 5.00 4.96 -3.51
CA ASN A 62 5.24 3.52 -3.45
C ASN A 62 6.10 3.13 -2.25
N ARG A 63 7.21 3.84 -1.97
CA ARG A 63 8.09 3.54 -0.83
C ARG A 63 7.36 3.71 0.50
N LEU A 64 6.52 4.74 0.65
CA LEU A 64 5.73 4.96 1.87
C LEU A 64 4.73 3.84 2.12
N GLN A 65 4.07 3.32 1.08
CA GLN A 65 3.20 2.13 1.20
C GLN A 65 4.00 0.90 1.67
N ARG A 66 5.20 0.68 1.11
CA ARG A 66 6.10 -0.42 1.51
C ARG A 66 6.54 -0.31 2.97
N ILE A 67 6.93 0.90 3.40
CA ILE A 67 7.31 1.20 4.78
C ILE A 67 6.11 0.96 5.72
N ALA A 68 4.91 1.41 5.33
CA ALA A 68 3.70 1.20 6.12
C ALA A 68 3.37 -0.28 6.32
N MET A 69 3.45 -1.10 5.26
CA MET A 69 3.23 -2.53 5.36
C MET A 69 4.27 -3.22 6.25
N TYR A 70 5.55 -2.88 6.08
CA TYR A 70 6.63 -3.42 6.91
C TYR A 70 6.46 -3.08 8.39
N ILE A 71 6.16 -1.83 8.71
CA ILE A 71 5.92 -1.38 10.09
C ILE A 71 4.69 -2.10 10.68
N SER A 72 3.62 -2.24 9.90
CA SER A 72 2.43 -2.98 10.33
C SER A 72 2.76 -4.43 10.65
N ARG A 73 3.65 -5.08 9.89
CA ARG A 73 4.12 -6.45 10.19
C ARG A 73 4.95 -6.54 11.45
N LEU A 74 5.77 -5.55 11.74
CA LEU A 74 6.49 -5.48 13.02
C LEU A 74 5.54 -5.34 14.22
N ASN A 75 4.39 -4.68 14.03
CA ASN A 75 3.40 -4.47 15.08
C ASN A 75 2.44 -5.65 15.25
N TYR A 76 1.84 -6.12 14.16
CA TYR A 76 0.75 -7.11 14.16
C TYR A 76 1.21 -8.53 13.80
N GLY A 77 2.42 -8.69 13.27
CA GLY A 77 2.95 -9.97 12.79
C GLY A 77 2.66 -10.24 11.32
N VAL A 78 3.55 -10.98 10.65
CA VAL A 78 3.48 -11.25 9.20
C VAL A 78 2.18 -11.94 8.77
N ASP A 79 1.69 -12.88 9.58
CA ASP A 79 0.46 -13.65 9.33
C ASP A 79 -0.83 -12.82 9.42
N ASN A 80 -0.72 -11.64 10.04
CA ASN A 80 -1.83 -10.71 10.23
C ASN A 80 -1.80 -9.54 9.25
N VAL A 81 -0.74 -9.38 8.44
CA VAL A 81 -0.62 -8.32 7.43
C VAL A 81 -0.37 -8.95 6.04
N PRO A 82 -1.44 -9.43 5.39
CA PRO A 82 -1.33 -10.30 4.23
C PRO A 82 -1.02 -9.60 2.92
N ASN A 83 -0.34 -10.35 2.05
CA ASN A 83 -0.22 -10.02 0.63
C ASN A 83 -1.44 -10.47 -0.16
N PHE A 84 -1.98 -11.63 0.19
CA PHE A 84 -3.19 -12.18 -0.42
C PHE A 84 -4.23 -12.44 0.64
N LEU A 85 -5.45 -12.03 0.35
CA LEU A 85 -6.63 -12.30 1.17
C LEU A 85 -7.67 -12.91 0.25
N PHE A 86 -8.19 -14.09 0.59
CA PHE A 86 -9.20 -14.80 -0.18
C PHE A 86 -10.46 -14.96 0.65
N LEU A 87 -11.61 -14.63 0.07
CA LEU A 87 -12.92 -14.73 0.69
C LEU A 87 -13.73 -15.87 0.06
N CYS A 88 -14.19 -16.79 0.89
CA CYS A 88 -15.12 -17.86 0.52
C CYS A 88 -16.35 -17.76 1.42
N ALA A 89 -17.54 -17.66 0.83
CA ALA A 89 -18.78 -17.52 1.60
C ALA A 89 -19.67 -18.76 1.44
N ASP A 90 -19.98 -19.41 2.55
CA ASP A 90 -20.94 -20.51 2.63
C ASP A 90 -22.32 -19.95 3.03
N LYS A 91 -23.29 -20.09 2.13
CA LYS A 91 -24.65 -19.57 2.36
C LYS A 91 -25.50 -20.49 3.23
N GLU A 92 -25.20 -21.78 3.25
CA GLU A 92 -25.94 -22.78 4.02
C GLU A 92 -25.51 -22.70 5.49
N GLU A 93 -24.19 -22.69 5.73
CA GLU A 93 -23.62 -22.57 7.07
C GLU A 93 -23.60 -21.13 7.59
N LYS A 94 -23.95 -20.14 6.75
CA LYS A 94 -23.88 -18.71 7.07
C LYS A 94 -22.50 -18.28 7.55
N GLN A 95 -21.46 -18.69 6.83
CA GLN A 95 -20.08 -18.45 7.20
C GLN A 95 -19.28 -17.80 6.09
N VAL A 96 -18.24 -17.07 6.48
CA VAL A 96 -17.20 -16.59 5.58
C VAL A 96 -15.86 -17.14 6.06
N THR A 97 -15.20 -17.92 5.21
CA THR A 97 -13.83 -18.36 5.40
C THR A 97 -12.90 -17.35 4.72
N VAL A 98 -11.93 -16.87 5.49
CA VAL A 98 -10.87 -15.97 5.04
C VAL A 98 -9.54 -16.73 5.07
N TRP A 99 -8.94 -16.91 3.90
CA TRP A 99 -7.58 -17.41 3.77
C TRP A 99 -6.62 -16.26 3.53
N THR A 100 -5.54 -16.19 4.28
CA THR A 100 -4.52 -15.16 4.13
C THR A 100 -3.16 -15.77 3.89
N PHE A 101 -2.37 -15.15 3.01
CA PHE A 101 -0.98 -15.51 2.77
C PHE A 101 -0.10 -14.26 2.74
N SER A 102 1.08 -14.39 3.34
CA SER A 102 2.09 -13.36 3.42
C SER A 102 3.42 -13.90 2.94
N PHE A 103 4.11 -13.16 2.07
CA PHE A 103 5.52 -13.40 1.84
C PHE A 103 6.33 -13.00 3.08
N PRO A 104 7.36 -13.77 3.45
CA PRO A 104 8.37 -13.34 4.42
C PRO A 104 8.94 -11.97 4.06
N ASP A 105 9.20 -11.12 5.06
CA ASP A 105 9.81 -9.80 4.84
C ASP A 105 11.24 -9.88 4.28
N GLU A 106 11.90 -11.01 4.52
CA GLU A 106 13.26 -11.34 4.07
C GLU A 106 13.31 -11.74 2.59
N LEU A 107 12.14 -12.03 1.99
CA LEU A 107 12.06 -12.31 0.56
C LEU A 107 12.23 -10.98 -0.19
N ASP A 108 13.47 -10.71 -0.54
CA ASP A 108 13.85 -9.59 -1.37
C ASP A 108 13.35 -9.78 -2.80
N LEU A 109 12.06 -9.52 -2.99
CA LEU A 109 11.42 -9.52 -4.30
C LEU A 109 11.65 -8.18 -5.03
N ARG A 110 12.65 -7.36 -4.65
CA ARG A 110 12.98 -6.07 -5.29
C ARG A 110 13.52 -6.23 -6.73
N HIS A 111 13.36 -7.37 -7.36
CA HIS A 111 13.79 -7.57 -8.73
C HIS A 111 12.88 -6.84 -9.71
N LYS A 112 13.49 -5.81 -10.31
CA LYS A 112 13.10 -5.06 -11.50
C LYS A 112 12.36 -6.01 -12.48
N ASN A 113 11.09 -5.72 -12.77
CA ASN A 113 10.21 -6.31 -13.80
C ASN A 113 9.13 -7.33 -13.40
N VAL A 114 8.90 -7.63 -12.12
CA VAL A 114 7.73 -8.46 -11.75
C VAL A 114 6.49 -7.56 -11.68
N GLY A 115 5.49 -7.80 -12.51
CA GLY A 115 4.22 -7.02 -12.55
C GLY A 115 3.35 -7.14 -11.30
N PHE A 116 3.90 -7.62 -10.19
CA PHE A 116 3.24 -7.88 -8.91
C PHE A 116 3.89 -7.03 -7.80
N ASN A 117 3.10 -6.16 -7.18
CA ASN A 117 3.57 -5.37 -6.03
C ASN A 117 3.34 -6.17 -4.74
N VAL A 118 4.42 -6.73 -4.21
CA VAL A 118 4.43 -7.54 -2.96
C VAL A 118 4.18 -6.70 -1.70
N TYR A 119 3.84 -5.42 -1.84
CA TYR A 119 3.52 -4.53 -0.73
C TYR A 119 2.12 -3.92 -0.86
N LYS A 120 1.26 -4.57 -1.63
CA LYS A 120 -0.19 -4.36 -1.62
C LYS A 120 -0.87 -5.66 -1.25
N THR A 121 -2.03 -5.55 -0.63
CA THR A 121 -2.91 -6.69 -0.40
C THR A 121 -3.82 -6.87 -1.62
N GLN A 122 -3.86 -8.07 -2.18
CA GLN A 122 -4.84 -8.44 -3.19
C GLN A 122 -5.96 -9.24 -2.52
N CYS A 123 -7.16 -8.67 -2.46
CA CYS A 123 -8.34 -9.31 -1.92
C CYS A 123 -9.14 -10.00 -3.05
N TYR A 124 -9.15 -11.32 -3.05
CA TYR A 124 -9.88 -12.17 -3.99
C TYR A 124 -11.24 -12.53 -3.42
N MET A 125 -12.30 -12.10 -4.09
CA MET A 125 -13.65 -12.54 -3.78
C MET A 125 -13.98 -13.83 -4.53
N LYS A 126 -14.71 -14.72 -3.86
CA LYS A 126 -15.18 -16.01 -4.39
C LYS A 126 -14.05 -17.02 -4.65
N ALA A 127 -13.22 -17.23 -3.64
CA ALA A 127 -12.34 -18.40 -3.63
C ALA A 127 -13.17 -19.66 -3.37
N ASN A 128 -12.92 -20.74 -4.12
CA ASN A 128 -13.69 -21.98 -3.97
C ASN A 128 -12.99 -22.98 -3.06
N SER A 129 -11.65 -22.91 -2.95
CA SER A 129 -10.89 -23.80 -2.08
C SER A 129 -9.53 -23.23 -1.69
N LYS A 130 -8.95 -23.77 -0.61
CA LYS A 130 -7.56 -23.47 -0.22
C LYS A 130 -6.55 -23.84 -1.33
N SER A 131 -6.77 -24.95 -2.05
CA SER A 131 -5.89 -25.35 -3.16
C SER A 131 -5.89 -24.34 -4.31
N GLU A 132 -7.06 -23.80 -4.66
CA GLU A 132 -7.16 -22.76 -5.69
C GLU A 132 -6.41 -21.49 -5.28
N CYS A 133 -6.48 -21.11 -3.99
CA CYS A 133 -5.72 -19.97 -3.47
C CYS A 133 -4.22 -20.15 -3.69
N VAL A 134 -3.70 -21.36 -3.46
CA VAL A 134 -2.28 -21.71 -3.70
C VAL A 134 -1.94 -21.59 -5.18
N ASP A 135 -2.80 -22.09 -6.07
CA ASP A 135 -2.58 -21.98 -7.52
C ASP A 135 -2.52 -20.51 -7.97
N VAL A 136 -3.36 -19.64 -7.40
CA VAL A 136 -3.31 -18.19 -7.64
C VAL A 136 -2.01 -17.56 -7.14
N ILE A 137 -1.59 -17.86 -5.91
CA ILE A 137 -0.34 -17.34 -5.33
C ILE A 137 0.85 -17.77 -6.20
N MET A 138 0.91 -19.05 -6.58
CA MET A 138 1.97 -19.59 -7.43
C MET A 138 1.99 -18.90 -8.80
N ALA A 139 0.83 -18.66 -9.41
CA ALA A 139 0.75 -17.99 -10.70
C ALA A 139 1.24 -16.53 -10.63
N GLN A 140 0.85 -15.78 -9.60
CA GLN A 140 1.24 -14.38 -9.40
C GLN A 140 2.72 -14.22 -9.03
N SER A 141 3.29 -15.21 -8.35
CA SER A 141 4.69 -15.21 -7.90
C SER A 141 5.63 -16.01 -8.81
N ALA A 142 5.13 -16.61 -9.89
CA ALA A 142 5.91 -17.57 -10.70
C ALA A 142 7.24 -17.00 -11.20
N ASP A 143 7.26 -15.76 -11.69
CA ASP A 143 8.48 -15.16 -12.23
C ASP A 143 9.45 -14.75 -11.12
N ALA A 144 8.93 -14.20 -10.01
CA ALA A 144 9.70 -13.94 -8.80
C ALA A 144 10.38 -15.20 -8.25
N LEU A 145 9.63 -16.31 -8.12
CA LEU A 145 10.15 -17.59 -7.66
C LEU A 145 11.20 -18.15 -8.61
N LYS A 146 11.00 -18.05 -9.93
CA LYS A 146 12.00 -18.50 -10.92
C LYS A 146 13.30 -17.74 -10.77
N GLU A 147 13.26 -16.41 -10.65
CA GLU A 147 14.48 -15.61 -10.49
C GLU A 147 15.19 -15.91 -9.18
N LEU A 148 14.45 -16.13 -8.10
CA LEU A 148 15.03 -16.52 -6.82
C LEU A 148 15.73 -17.88 -6.90
N ILE A 149 15.07 -18.90 -7.49
CA ILE A 149 15.68 -20.22 -7.67
C ILE A 149 16.92 -20.13 -8.56
N LYS A 150 16.91 -19.29 -9.61
CA LYS A 150 18.11 -19.05 -10.44
C LYS A 150 19.26 -18.50 -9.61
N ALA A 151 18.99 -17.49 -8.78
CA ALA A 151 20.01 -16.86 -7.94
C ALA A 151 20.58 -17.84 -6.91
N GLU A 152 19.72 -18.54 -6.15
CA GLU A 152 20.14 -19.48 -5.10
C GLU A 152 20.93 -20.68 -5.64
N LYS A 153 20.56 -21.19 -6.82
CA LYS A 153 21.20 -22.35 -7.43
C LYS A 153 22.32 -21.98 -8.41
N GLY A 154 22.56 -20.68 -8.65
CA GLY A 154 23.53 -20.21 -9.64
C GLY A 154 23.21 -20.64 -11.08
N ILE A 155 21.92 -20.66 -11.45
CA ILE A 155 21.43 -21.12 -12.75
C ILE A 155 21.10 -19.93 -13.65
N GLU A 156 21.72 -19.86 -14.83
CA GLU A 156 21.40 -18.81 -15.82
C GLU A 156 20.12 -19.12 -16.63
N SER A 157 19.81 -20.42 -16.85
CA SER A 157 18.58 -20.81 -17.55
C SER A 157 18.06 -22.21 -17.17
N PHE A 158 16.73 -22.36 -17.20
CA PHE A 158 16.05 -23.64 -16.96
C PHE A 158 15.83 -24.40 -18.27
N ARG A 159 16.87 -25.09 -18.76
CA ARG A 159 16.80 -26.04 -19.88
C ARG A 159 17.25 -27.43 -19.46
N GLY A 160 16.67 -28.47 -20.04
CA GLY A 160 17.09 -29.87 -19.82
C GLY A 160 17.07 -30.26 -18.34
N LYS A 161 18.22 -30.67 -17.78
CA LYS A 161 18.36 -31.08 -16.37
C LYS A 161 17.93 -29.98 -15.38
N ASN A 162 18.14 -28.71 -15.71
CA ASN A 162 17.76 -27.59 -14.84
C ASN A 162 16.23 -27.43 -14.73
N LYS A 163 15.46 -27.90 -15.73
CA LYS A 163 13.99 -27.86 -15.65
C LYS A 163 13.46 -28.77 -14.54
N LYS A 164 14.05 -29.96 -14.37
CA LYS A 164 13.67 -30.86 -13.27
C LYS A 164 13.93 -30.27 -11.90
N VAL A 165 15.03 -29.50 -11.76
CA VAL A 165 15.34 -28.75 -10.53
C VAL A 165 14.26 -27.71 -10.28
N LEU A 166 13.91 -26.90 -11.28
CA LEU A 166 12.82 -25.92 -11.15
C LEU A 166 11.49 -26.58 -10.75
N ASP A 167 11.10 -27.67 -11.40
CA ASP A 167 9.84 -28.36 -11.11
C ASP A 167 9.81 -28.89 -9.66
N GLN A 168 10.95 -29.38 -9.16
CA GLN A 168 11.09 -29.81 -7.75
C GLN A 168 10.95 -28.64 -6.78
N GLU A 169 11.71 -27.56 -6.99
CA GLU A 169 11.71 -26.38 -6.12
C GLU A 169 10.32 -25.71 -6.10
N LEU A 170 9.65 -25.58 -7.25
CA LEU A 170 8.27 -25.07 -7.32
C LEU A 170 7.28 -25.98 -6.57
N SER A 171 7.49 -27.29 -6.57
CA SER A 171 6.69 -28.21 -5.75
C SER A 171 6.94 -28.03 -4.25
N GLU A 172 8.14 -27.66 -3.84
CA GLU A 172 8.48 -27.36 -2.44
C GLU A 172 7.84 -26.03 -2.00
N TYR A 173 7.92 -24.99 -2.83
CA TYR A 173 7.20 -23.73 -2.61
C TYR A 173 5.70 -23.90 -2.51
N ARG A 174 5.09 -24.74 -3.37
CA ARG A 174 3.66 -25.04 -3.29
C ARG A 174 3.27 -25.57 -1.91
N LYS A 175 4.02 -26.55 -1.39
CA LYS A 175 3.79 -27.12 -0.05
C LYS A 175 3.99 -26.07 1.04
N HIS A 176 5.03 -25.25 0.91
CA HIS A 176 5.26 -24.15 1.83
C HIS A 176 4.06 -23.19 1.87
N PHE A 177 3.55 -22.78 0.71
CA PHE A 177 2.38 -21.89 0.62
C PHE A 177 1.11 -22.55 1.20
N GLU A 178 0.88 -23.84 0.94
CA GLU A 178 -0.22 -24.58 1.55
C GLU A 178 -0.19 -24.53 3.08
N THR A 179 1.01 -24.67 3.67
CA THR A 179 1.20 -24.61 5.13
C THR A 179 1.19 -23.20 5.70
N ALA A 180 1.60 -22.20 4.91
CA ALA A 180 1.68 -20.80 5.34
C ALA A 180 0.35 -20.05 5.20
N ILE A 181 -0.64 -20.60 4.48
CA ILE A 181 -1.99 -20.02 4.46
C ILE A 181 -2.63 -20.18 5.84
N VAL A 182 -2.93 -19.03 6.44
CA VAL A 182 -3.71 -18.91 7.67
C VAL A 182 -5.19 -18.86 7.31
N GLU A 183 -5.99 -19.65 8.03
CA GLU A 183 -7.44 -19.75 7.85
C GLU A 183 -8.15 -19.12 9.05
N ARG A 184 -9.14 -18.28 8.78
CA ARG A 184 -10.04 -17.70 9.78
C ARG A 184 -11.48 -17.91 9.30
N VAL A 185 -12.35 -18.39 10.18
CA VAL A 185 -13.77 -18.63 9.87
C VAL A 185 -14.62 -17.69 10.71
N TYR A 186 -15.57 -17.02 10.06
CA TYR A 186 -16.45 -16.03 10.67
C TYR A 186 -17.91 -16.41 10.40
N ASP A 187 -18.75 -16.28 11.41
CA ASP A 187 -20.19 -16.32 11.21
C ASP A 187 -20.65 -15.03 10.51
N CYS A 188 -21.57 -15.15 9.56
CA CYS A 188 -22.09 -14.05 8.75
C CYS A 188 -23.61 -14.17 8.60
N THR A 189 -24.33 -13.37 9.39
CA THR A 189 -25.80 -13.34 9.33
C THR A 189 -26.36 -12.48 8.19
N SER A 190 -25.51 -11.74 7.46
CA SER A 190 -25.93 -10.85 6.39
C SER A 190 -25.94 -11.56 5.04
N ASP A 191 -27.13 -11.80 4.50
CA ASP A 191 -27.31 -12.35 3.15
C ASP A 191 -26.72 -11.43 2.08
N ASP A 192 -26.75 -10.12 2.28
CA ASP A 192 -26.17 -9.16 1.34
C ASP A 192 -24.66 -9.35 1.22
N VAL A 193 -23.96 -9.57 2.34
CA VAL A 193 -22.51 -9.84 2.36
C VAL A 193 -22.21 -11.19 1.70
N LEU A 194 -22.94 -12.24 2.07
CA LEU A 194 -22.78 -13.57 1.49
C LEU A 194 -23.03 -13.58 -0.02
N ASN A 195 -24.02 -12.83 -0.49
CA ASN A 195 -24.33 -12.65 -1.91
C ASN A 195 -23.27 -11.82 -2.62
N HIS A 196 -22.73 -10.79 -1.98
CA HIS A 196 -21.67 -9.96 -2.53
C HIS A 196 -20.40 -10.78 -2.77
N ILE A 197 -19.95 -11.55 -1.78
CA ILE A 197 -18.76 -12.41 -1.88
C ILE A 197 -18.96 -13.49 -2.96
N ASN A 198 -20.15 -14.10 -3.01
CA ASN A 198 -20.46 -15.16 -4.00
C ASN A 198 -20.81 -14.64 -5.41
N GLY A 199 -20.74 -13.33 -5.63
CA GLY A 199 -21.07 -12.68 -6.90
C GLY A 199 -20.10 -13.01 -8.04
N ILE A 200 -19.83 -12.02 -8.88
CA ILE A 200 -18.83 -12.16 -9.95
C ILE A 200 -17.45 -12.13 -9.29
N PRO A 201 -16.55 -13.11 -9.56
CA PRO A 201 -15.18 -13.07 -9.05
C PRO A 201 -14.53 -11.72 -9.36
N LYS A 202 -13.95 -11.10 -8.34
CA LYS A 202 -13.29 -9.79 -8.45
C LYS A 202 -12.07 -9.77 -7.54
N ILE A 203 -11.03 -9.11 -8.01
CA ILE A 203 -9.83 -8.79 -7.22
C ILE A 203 -9.95 -7.32 -6.82
N ILE A 204 -9.89 -7.06 -5.52
CA ILE A 204 -9.89 -5.73 -4.94
C ILE A 204 -8.47 -5.46 -4.44
N PRO A 205 -7.69 -4.57 -5.07
CA PRO A 205 -6.44 -4.12 -4.51
C PRO A 205 -6.73 -3.26 -3.28
N VAL A 206 -6.04 -3.54 -2.19
CA VAL A 206 -6.06 -2.72 -0.98
C VAL A 206 -4.62 -2.39 -0.62
N ASP A 207 -4.32 -1.13 -0.34
CA ASP A 207 -2.94 -0.71 -0.08
C ASP A 207 -2.39 -1.35 1.20
N LEU A 208 -3.20 -1.44 2.26
CA LEU A 208 -2.84 -2.13 3.50
C LEU A 208 -4.07 -2.75 4.17
N VAL A 209 -3.93 -4.00 4.60
CA VAL A 209 -4.89 -4.69 5.46
C VAL A 209 -4.13 -5.31 6.62
N TYR A 210 -4.67 -5.22 7.83
CA TYR A 210 -4.21 -6.04 8.93
C TYR A 210 -5.34 -6.53 9.84
N PHE A 211 -5.09 -7.66 10.49
CA PHE A 211 -5.90 -8.22 11.58
C PHE A 211 -5.20 -7.90 12.90
N GLU A 212 -5.88 -7.19 13.81
CA GLU A 212 -5.34 -7.01 15.17
C GLU A 212 -5.49 -8.30 15.98
N ASP A 213 -6.61 -8.99 15.74
CA ASP A 213 -6.98 -10.28 16.27
C ASP A 213 -8.02 -10.95 15.35
N ASN A 214 -8.64 -12.06 15.80
CA ASN A 214 -9.69 -12.75 15.05
C ASN A 214 -11.04 -12.03 15.05
N LYS A 215 -11.16 -10.84 15.63
CA LYS A 215 -12.39 -10.06 15.72
C LYS A 215 -12.25 -8.68 15.08
N THR A 216 -11.03 -8.26 14.78
CA THR A 216 -10.73 -6.89 14.36
C THR A 216 -9.90 -6.86 13.09
N ILE A 217 -10.44 -6.20 12.06
CA ILE A 217 -9.78 -5.97 10.78
C ILE A 217 -9.77 -4.48 10.44
N SER A 218 -8.62 -3.99 9.96
CA SER A 218 -8.44 -2.61 9.52
C SER A 218 -7.88 -2.57 8.10
N LEU A 219 -8.56 -1.82 7.22
CA LEU A 219 -8.22 -1.65 5.81
C LEU A 219 -7.88 -0.18 5.52
N TYR A 220 -6.91 0.04 4.63
CA TYR A 220 -6.44 1.37 4.28
C TYR A 220 -6.26 1.51 2.77
N GLU A 221 -6.79 2.61 2.24
CA GLU A 221 -6.36 3.21 0.98
C GLU A 221 -5.36 4.32 1.30
N ILE A 222 -4.12 4.25 0.80
CA ILE A 222 -3.00 5.08 1.24
C ILE A 222 -2.53 6.00 0.10
N LYS A 223 -2.46 7.30 0.36
CA LYS A 223 -1.75 8.26 -0.49
C LYS A 223 -0.53 8.82 0.23
N ALA A 224 0.49 9.22 -0.52
CA ALA A 224 1.70 9.84 0.04
C ALA A 224 1.34 11.12 0.82
N GLY A 225 0.68 12.05 0.14
CA GLY A 225 0.13 13.30 0.65
C GLY A 225 -0.84 13.85 -0.38
N GLY A 226 -1.27 15.10 -0.24
CA GLY A 226 -2.22 15.71 -1.18
C GLY A 226 -3.37 16.42 -0.48
N ASP A 227 -3.97 17.39 -1.19
CA ASP A 227 -5.34 17.79 -0.90
C ASP A 227 -6.23 16.58 -1.20
N LEU A 228 -7.06 16.21 -0.22
CA LEU A 228 -8.03 15.13 -0.34
C LEU A 228 -9.05 15.42 -1.47
N ASP A 229 -9.13 16.67 -1.94
CA ASP A 229 -9.92 17.15 -3.08
C ASP A 229 -9.24 16.95 -4.44
N SER A 230 -9.07 15.68 -4.82
CA SER A 230 -8.72 15.33 -6.20
C SER A 230 -9.98 15.04 -7.04
N LYS A 231 -9.86 14.98 -8.37
CA LYS A 231 -10.97 14.50 -9.23
C LYS A 231 -11.44 13.08 -8.88
N ASN A 232 -10.63 12.28 -8.18
CA ASN A 232 -10.85 10.87 -7.88
C ASN A 232 -11.49 10.64 -6.50
N CYS A 233 -11.95 11.71 -5.87
CA CYS A 233 -12.25 11.71 -4.46
C CYS A 233 -13.54 10.95 -4.10
N GLU A 234 -14.51 10.92 -5.02
CA GLU A 234 -15.70 10.06 -4.92
C GLU A 234 -15.33 8.59 -5.02
N THR A 235 -14.46 8.23 -5.97
CA THR A 235 -14.02 6.84 -6.17
C THR A 235 -13.31 6.30 -4.93
N ASN A 236 -12.40 7.08 -4.34
CA ASN A 236 -11.72 6.68 -3.11
C ASN A 236 -12.71 6.49 -1.93
N ALA A 237 -13.73 7.35 -1.84
CA ALA A 237 -14.76 7.22 -0.81
C ALA A 237 -15.64 5.98 -1.02
N ASP A 238 -16.00 5.68 -2.27
CA ASP A 238 -16.75 4.48 -2.64
C ASP A 238 -15.93 3.22 -2.31
N GLU A 239 -14.62 3.21 -2.58
CA GLU A 239 -13.71 2.11 -2.21
C GLU A 239 -13.68 1.86 -0.69
N VAL A 240 -13.56 2.92 0.12
CA VAL A 240 -13.58 2.80 1.59
C VAL A 240 -14.91 2.23 2.08
N LEU A 241 -16.03 2.70 1.53
CA LEU A 241 -17.36 2.23 1.90
C LEU A 241 -17.64 0.80 1.42
N ASP A 242 -17.16 0.42 0.26
CA ASP A 242 -17.33 -0.92 -0.27
C ASP A 242 -16.50 -1.93 0.53
N ASN A 243 -15.25 -1.59 0.88
CA ASN A 243 -14.46 -2.37 1.82
C ASN A 243 -15.20 -2.58 3.15
N LEU A 244 -15.79 -1.52 3.72
CA LEU A 244 -16.55 -1.64 4.95
C LEU A 244 -17.69 -2.65 4.85
N LYS A 245 -18.47 -2.61 3.77
CA LYS A 245 -19.57 -3.57 3.54
C LYS A 245 -19.04 -4.98 3.36
N CYS A 246 -17.99 -5.15 2.57
CA CYS A 246 -17.41 -6.46 2.25
C CYS A 246 -16.99 -7.21 3.51
N PHE A 247 -16.41 -6.51 4.48
CA PHE A 247 -15.88 -7.10 5.72
C PHE A 247 -16.82 -6.99 6.92
N ALA A 248 -18.09 -6.67 6.71
CA ALA A 248 -19.08 -6.51 7.79
C ALA A 248 -19.41 -7.81 8.55
N PHE A 249 -18.88 -8.96 8.10
CA PHE A 249 -18.91 -10.23 8.81
C PHE A 249 -17.87 -10.33 9.94
N VAL A 250 -16.93 -9.39 10.04
CA VAL A 250 -15.97 -9.27 11.14
C VAL A 250 -16.52 -8.31 12.20
N GLU A 251 -16.48 -8.70 13.47
CA GLU A 251 -17.10 -7.98 14.60
C GLU A 251 -16.70 -6.50 14.66
N HIS A 252 -15.40 -6.24 14.52
CA HIS A 252 -14.83 -4.90 14.44
C HIS A 252 -14.14 -4.74 13.09
N HIS A 253 -14.81 -4.07 12.15
CA HIS A 253 -14.28 -3.86 10.81
C HIS A 253 -14.16 -2.36 10.51
N TYR A 254 -12.95 -1.96 10.15
CA TYR A 254 -12.62 -0.57 9.87
C TYR A 254 -12.01 -0.43 8.47
N SER A 255 -12.33 0.69 7.84
CA SER A 255 -11.84 1.03 6.51
C SER A 255 -11.56 2.53 6.50
N TYR A 256 -10.35 2.89 6.09
CA TYR A 256 -9.81 4.23 6.19
C TYR A 256 -9.24 4.71 4.86
N PHE A 257 -9.38 6.01 4.62
CA PHE A 257 -8.55 6.74 3.67
C PHE A 257 -7.41 7.41 4.44
N ALA A 258 -6.16 7.13 4.08
CA ALA A 258 -5.00 7.60 4.82
C ALA A 258 -4.03 8.42 3.94
N THR A 259 -3.44 9.46 4.50
CA THR A 259 -2.27 10.14 3.93
C THR A 259 -1.05 9.98 4.84
N CYS A 260 0.12 9.74 4.26
CA CYS A 260 1.35 9.54 5.03
C CYS A 260 1.93 10.84 5.61
N TYR A 261 1.59 12.00 5.05
CA TYR A 261 1.95 13.30 5.61
C TYR A 261 0.88 14.36 5.33
N ASN A 262 0.82 15.39 6.18
CA ASN A 262 0.02 16.59 5.91
C ASN A 262 0.79 17.58 5.01
N ASN A 263 0.21 17.96 3.87
CA ASN A 263 0.79 18.95 2.96
C ASN A 263 1.03 20.33 3.59
N ARG A 264 0.29 20.67 4.65
CA ARG A 264 0.42 21.94 5.39
C ARG A 264 1.29 21.80 6.65
N GLY A 265 1.89 20.64 6.89
CA GLY A 265 2.61 20.29 8.11
C GLY A 265 1.73 19.62 9.16
N GLU A 266 2.33 18.75 9.97
CA GLU A 266 1.65 18.06 11.07
C GLU A 266 1.16 19.08 12.11
N GLY A 267 -0.11 18.97 12.52
CA GLY A 267 -0.76 19.93 13.44
C GLY A 267 -1.28 21.23 12.80
N GLY A 268 -1.24 21.38 11.48
CA GLY A 268 -1.88 22.51 10.77
C GLY A 268 -3.42 22.44 10.82
N GLU A 269 -4.12 23.55 10.53
CA GLU A 269 -5.59 23.73 10.71
C GLU A 269 -6.51 22.68 10.05
N ASP A 270 -5.99 21.80 9.19
CA ASP A 270 -6.72 20.67 8.60
C ASP A 270 -6.54 19.33 9.34
N THR A 271 -5.85 19.30 10.50
CA THR A 271 -5.77 18.09 11.34
C THR A 271 -7.08 17.87 12.09
N TYR A 272 -7.76 16.77 11.76
CA TYR A 272 -8.98 16.31 12.44
C TYR A 272 -8.61 15.58 13.73
N THR A 273 -8.70 16.22 14.89
CA THR A 273 -8.48 15.54 16.17
C THR A 273 -9.77 14.87 16.67
N GLU A 274 -9.65 13.66 17.21
CA GLU A 274 -10.79 12.84 17.71
C GLU A 274 -11.40 13.34 19.03
N ASP A 275 -10.77 14.29 19.73
CA ASP A 275 -10.96 14.35 21.19
C ASP A 275 -12.23 15.01 21.74
N ASP A 276 -13.00 15.82 21.01
CA ASP A 276 -14.09 16.56 21.70
C ASP A 276 -15.45 16.63 20.98
N GLY A 277 -15.64 15.93 19.85
CA GLY A 277 -16.87 16.13 19.06
C GLY A 277 -17.07 17.59 18.62
N VAL A 278 -16.00 18.39 18.64
CA VAL A 278 -15.97 19.79 18.22
C VAL A 278 -15.09 19.92 16.98
N ILE A 279 -15.75 20.22 15.87
CA ILE A 279 -15.09 20.67 14.64
C ILE A 279 -14.65 22.11 14.88
N TYR A 280 -13.35 22.37 14.95
CA TYR A 280 -12.85 23.75 14.98
C TYR A 280 -13.21 24.45 13.67
N ARG A 281 -14.18 25.38 13.73
CA ARG A 281 -14.31 26.47 12.77
C ARG A 281 -13.23 27.51 13.06
N GLY A 282 -12.00 27.25 12.63
CA GLY A 282 -11.11 28.31 12.15
C GLY A 282 -11.63 28.78 10.79
N GLN A 283 -11.28 29.98 10.35
CA GLN A 283 -11.81 30.64 9.14
C GLN A 283 -12.01 29.69 7.94
N ARG A 284 -13.12 29.84 7.20
CA ARG A 284 -13.44 29.04 5.99
C ARG A 284 -12.15 28.74 5.21
N PRO A 285 -11.71 27.47 5.10
CA PRO A 285 -10.57 27.13 4.27
C PRO A 285 -10.90 27.58 2.86
N VAL A 286 -10.09 28.49 2.33
CA VAL A 286 -10.26 29.04 1.00
C VAL A 286 -9.88 27.97 -0.02
N GLY A 287 -10.87 27.15 -0.40
CA GLY A 287 -10.79 26.18 -1.50
C GLY A 287 -9.98 24.91 -1.21
N GLY A 288 -10.50 23.75 -1.61
CA GLY A 288 -9.71 22.51 -1.70
C GLY A 288 -10.00 21.43 -0.66
N VAL A 289 -10.92 21.65 0.28
CA VAL A 289 -11.32 20.64 1.28
C VAL A 289 -12.80 20.31 1.14
N PHE A 290 -13.61 21.25 0.66
CA PHE A 290 -15.07 21.14 0.56
C PHE A 290 -15.58 20.09 -0.43
N ASN A 291 -14.81 19.64 -1.43
CA ASN A 291 -15.43 18.92 -2.56
C ASN A 291 -15.67 17.42 -2.31
N ILE A 292 -14.77 16.67 -1.63
CA ILE A 292 -15.11 15.30 -1.17
C ILE A 292 -16.39 15.35 -0.35
N TYR A 293 -16.38 16.30 0.58
CA TYR A 293 -17.36 16.43 1.63
C TYR A 293 -18.73 16.80 1.06
N ASP A 294 -18.80 17.80 0.19
CA ASP A 294 -20.03 18.22 -0.48
C ASP A 294 -20.54 17.19 -1.48
N LYS A 295 -19.67 16.41 -2.14
CA LYS A 295 -20.07 15.38 -3.12
C LYS A 295 -20.64 14.13 -2.46
N VAL A 296 -20.00 13.65 -1.39
CA VAL A 296 -20.50 12.52 -0.59
C VAL A 296 -21.80 12.91 0.14
N ASP A 297 -21.90 14.13 0.65
CA ASP A 297 -23.11 14.67 1.29
C ASP A 297 -24.29 14.74 0.31
N ARG A 298 -24.09 15.30 -0.90
CA ARG A 298 -25.12 15.38 -1.95
C ARG A 298 -25.67 14.02 -2.40
N LYS A 299 -24.84 12.97 -2.43
CA LYS A 299 -25.29 11.60 -2.80
C LYS A 299 -25.99 10.87 -1.66
N THR A 300 -25.66 11.17 -0.41
CA THR A 300 -26.08 10.37 0.75
C THR A 300 -27.10 11.08 1.65
N GLY A 301 -27.45 12.34 1.34
CA GLY A 301 -28.44 13.12 2.08
C GLY A 301 -27.99 13.44 3.51
N GLY A 302 -26.70 13.71 3.71
CA GLY A 302 -26.11 14.08 5.01
C GLY A 302 -25.96 12.98 6.05
N LYS A 303 -26.62 11.83 5.91
CA LYS A 303 -26.64 10.78 6.95
C LYS A 303 -25.37 9.92 7.02
N LYS A 304 -24.57 9.83 5.95
CA LYS A 304 -23.27 9.09 5.92
C LYS A 304 -22.04 9.97 6.20
N TRP A 305 -22.26 11.25 6.47
CA TRP A 305 -21.22 12.28 6.56
C TRP A 305 -20.36 12.16 7.83
N GLU A 306 -20.99 12.06 9.00
CA GLU A 306 -20.30 11.95 10.29
C GLU A 306 -19.44 10.67 10.37
N ASP A 307 -19.92 9.59 9.76
CA ASP A 307 -19.23 8.31 9.70
C ASP A 307 -18.01 8.33 8.78
N MET A 308 -18.04 9.11 7.69
CA MET A 308 -16.90 9.21 6.78
C MET A 308 -15.75 10.07 7.33
N ARG A 309 -16.05 11.10 8.13
CA ARG A 309 -15.01 11.92 8.78
C ARG A 309 -14.12 11.11 9.72
N LYS A 310 -14.71 10.17 10.45
CA LYS A 310 -13.99 9.24 11.33
C LYS A 310 -13.11 8.23 10.58
N ARG A 311 -13.17 8.23 9.24
CA ARG A 311 -12.46 7.29 8.37
C ARG A 311 -11.28 7.93 7.63
N ILE A 312 -10.98 9.20 7.89
CA ILE A 312 -9.85 9.90 7.28
C ILE A 312 -8.73 10.00 8.31
N LEU A 313 -7.55 9.52 7.95
CA LEU A 313 -6.36 9.57 8.80
C LEU A 313 -5.26 10.34 8.08
N VAL A 314 -4.80 11.44 8.68
CA VAL A 314 -3.80 12.31 8.06
C VAL A 314 -2.52 12.25 8.86
N GLY A 315 -1.41 11.97 8.17
CA GLY A 315 -0.07 12.07 8.74
C GLY A 315 0.10 11.23 10.00
N SER A 316 0.44 11.89 11.11
CA SER A 316 0.62 11.31 12.44
C SER A 316 -0.51 10.37 12.86
N MET A 317 -1.78 10.70 12.57
CA MET A 317 -2.92 9.85 12.93
C MET A 317 -2.86 8.48 12.24
N PHE A 318 -2.46 8.43 10.98
CA PHE A 318 -2.30 7.17 10.26
C PHE A 318 -1.15 6.36 10.84
N TRP A 319 0.02 6.98 11.03
CA TRP A 319 1.19 6.28 11.53
C TRP A 319 0.98 5.74 12.94
N GLN A 320 0.31 6.47 13.82
CA GLN A 320 -0.02 6.01 15.17
C GLN A 320 -0.91 4.76 15.19
N LYS A 321 -1.72 4.51 14.14
CA LYS A 321 -2.51 3.27 14.03
C LYS A 321 -1.65 2.04 13.72
N ILE A 322 -0.50 2.21 13.08
CA ILE A 322 0.30 1.08 12.59
C ILE A 322 1.64 0.93 13.30
N LEU A 323 2.15 1.99 13.92
CA LEU A 323 3.41 1.96 14.65
C LEU A 323 3.33 1.01 15.87
N PRO A 324 4.39 0.23 16.12
CA PRO A 324 4.55 -0.48 17.39
C PRO A 324 4.44 0.47 18.59
N LYS A 325 3.86 -0.03 19.69
CA LYS A 325 3.58 0.78 20.90
C LYS A 325 4.81 1.48 21.48
N GLU A 326 6.01 0.94 21.23
CA GLU A 326 7.29 1.47 21.72
C GLU A 326 7.90 2.57 20.84
N ILE A 327 7.24 2.92 19.72
CA ILE A 327 7.71 3.90 18.75
C ILE A 327 6.64 4.97 18.58
N SER A 328 6.91 6.15 19.14
CA SER A 328 6.05 7.31 18.90
C SER A 328 6.16 7.78 17.45
N TYR A 329 5.21 8.62 17.02
CA TYR A 329 5.32 9.26 15.72
C TYR A 329 6.59 10.12 15.58
N ASP A 330 6.96 10.85 16.62
CA ASP A 330 8.17 11.68 16.63
C ASP A 330 9.44 10.82 16.50
N ASP A 331 9.45 9.66 17.15
CA ASP A 331 10.53 8.67 16.99
C ASP A 331 10.63 8.18 15.54
N PHE A 332 9.50 7.84 14.94
CA PHE A 332 9.45 7.41 13.55
C PHE A 332 9.97 8.50 12.61
N ILE A 333 9.57 9.76 12.79
CA ILE A 333 10.06 10.89 12.01
C ILE A 333 11.57 11.08 12.20
N ALA A 334 12.09 10.96 13.43
CA ALA A 334 13.52 11.04 13.69
C ALA A 334 14.30 9.92 12.96
N LEU A 335 13.78 8.69 12.96
CA LEU A 335 14.36 7.56 12.22
C LEU A 335 14.33 7.81 10.71
N TYR A 336 13.22 8.30 10.18
CA TYR A 336 13.06 8.61 8.76
C TYR A 336 14.03 9.70 8.31
N ILE A 337 14.15 10.80 9.07
CA ILE A 337 15.10 11.89 8.77
C ILE A 337 16.54 11.37 8.79
N LYS A 338 16.89 10.55 9.79
CA LYS A 338 18.23 9.96 9.88
C LYS A 338 18.50 9.06 8.67
N ALA A 339 17.57 8.16 8.34
CA ALA A 339 17.66 7.28 7.18
C ALA A 339 17.83 8.07 5.87
N PHE A 340 17.04 9.13 5.68
CA PHE A 340 17.12 9.97 4.49
C PHE A 340 18.51 10.62 4.36
N LYS A 341 19.06 11.16 5.46
CA LYS A 341 20.43 11.71 5.48
C LYS A 341 21.48 10.64 5.17
N ASP A 342 21.33 9.44 5.75
CA ASP A 342 22.27 8.32 5.57
C ASP A 342 22.33 7.87 4.09
N THR A 343 21.27 8.06 3.30
CA THR A 343 21.26 7.70 1.86
C THR A 343 22.03 8.66 0.95
N SER A 344 22.42 9.84 1.43
CA SER A 344 22.99 10.94 0.60
C SER A 344 22.13 11.35 -0.60
N PHE A 345 20.84 10.99 -0.61
CA PHE A 345 19.95 11.17 -1.75
C PHE A 345 19.79 12.64 -2.17
N GLU A 346 19.68 13.56 -1.21
CA GLU A 346 19.60 15.00 -1.49
C GLU A 346 20.80 15.50 -2.31
N LYS A 347 22.02 15.08 -1.92
CA LYS A 347 23.25 15.47 -2.61
C LYS A 347 23.25 14.97 -4.06
N GLU A 348 22.92 13.69 -4.26
CA GLU A 348 22.92 13.10 -5.61
C GLU A 348 21.87 13.73 -6.52
N LEU A 349 20.68 14.06 -6.01
CA LEU A 349 19.65 14.78 -6.78
C LEU A 349 20.11 16.17 -7.22
N MET A 350 20.84 16.88 -6.34
CA MET A 350 21.40 18.19 -6.67
C MET A 350 22.51 18.10 -7.73
N ASP A 351 23.31 17.04 -7.71
CA ASP A 351 24.43 16.81 -8.63
C ASP A 351 24.01 16.40 -10.04
N ILE A 352 22.73 16.02 -10.27
CA ILE A 352 22.20 15.73 -11.63
C ILE A 352 22.29 17.00 -12.49
N LYS A 353 23.17 16.98 -13.50
CA LYS A 353 23.35 18.08 -14.44
C LYS A 353 22.44 17.94 -15.66
N TYR A 354 22.01 19.08 -16.18
CA TYR A 354 21.40 19.18 -17.49
C TYR A 354 22.53 19.41 -18.50
N GLU A 355 22.89 18.41 -19.30
CA GLU A 355 23.84 18.59 -20.39
C GLU A 355 23.21 19.37 -21.55
#